data_AF-A0A352FW79-F1
#
_entry.id   AF-A0A352FW79-F1
#
_cell.length_a   1.000
_cell.length_b   1.000
_cell.length_c   1.000
_cell.angle_alpha   90.00
_cell.angle_beta   90.00
_cell.angle_gamma   90.00
#
_symmetry.space_group_name_H-M   'P 1'
#
loop_
_entity.id
_entity.type
_entity.pdbx_description
1 polymer ?
#
loop_
_entity_poly.entity_id
_entity_poly.type
_entity_poly.pdbx_seq_one_letter_code
_entity_poly.pdbx_strand_id
1 'polypeptide(L)'
;MRKSTIYLFVLALAVAMIGAIASAGFVASAQNSNSSTTMTETPKPKPKPKPRTRKPKTAATTGDAATTAQATMATPKKTGRCDPTQQEQTDLSGTYTGKAKHGTEAAQDATLTITGNNFTMTSGSETHNGRMTAVTTCGYTAVTMMMGDLTPPTPSPNPPAALPAISMRAKKMGDKLWLMSVPGEKMSVSFTPTGGSMKPKPRKHRSTTKKTEAAPAKTTP
;
A
#
# COMPACT_ATOMS: atom_id res chain seq x y z
N MET A 1 45.33 -51.90 9.74
CA MET A 1 44.80 -50.52 9.95
C MET A 1 45.68 -49.50 9.21
N ARG A 2 45.34 -49.10 7.98
CA ARG A 2 46.03 -48.03 7.21
C ARG A 2 45.08 -47.34 6.21
N LYS A 3 43.90 -46.91 6.66
CA LYS A 3 42.93 -46.19 5.81
C LYS A 3 42.59 -44.78 6.32
N SER A 4 43.21 -44.34 7.42
CA SER A 4 42.76 -43.13 8.14
C SER A 4 43.50 -41.84 7.76
N THR A 5 44.68 -41.92 7.14
CA THR A 5 45.51 -40.75 6.83
C THR A 5 45.14 -40.02 5.53
N ILE A 6 44.45 -40.68 4.60
CA ILE A 6 44.05 -40.07 3.32
C ILE A 6 42.93 -39.03 3.52
N TYR A 7 41.99 -39.30 4.43
CA TYR A 7 40.86 -38.40 4.69
C TYR A 7 41.29 -37.08 5.33
N LEU A 8 42.33 -37.10 6.17
CA LEU A 8 42.85 -35.88 6.80
C LEU A 8 43.54 -34.96 5.78
N PHE A 9 44.21 -35.52 4.77
CA PHE A 9 44.84 -34.74 3.71
C PHE A 9 43.82 -34.08 2.78
N VAL A 10 42.75 -34.81 2.41
CA VAL A 10 41.68 -34.27 1.55
C VAL A 10 40.90 -33.17 2.26
N LEU A 11 40.65 -33.31 3.57
CA LEU A 11 39.96 -32.29 4.36
C LEU A 11 40.79 -30.99 4.48
N ALA A 12 42.10 -31.10 4.72
CA ALA A 12 42.97 -29.93 4.83
C ALA A 12 43.07 -29.13 3.53
N LEU A 13 43.09 -29.81 2.37
CA LEU A 13 43.14 -29.17 1.05
C LEU A 13 41.82 -28.45 0.71
N ALA A 14 40.68 -28.99 1.13
CA ALA A 14 39.37 -28.36 0.93
C ALA A 14 39.20 -27.06 1.75
N VAL A 15 39.70 -27.03 2.99
CA VAL A 15 39.62 -25.83 3.84
C VAL A 15 40.50 -24.70 3.30
N ALA A 16 41.68 -25.02 2.76
CA ALA A 16 42.57 -24.02 2.18
C ALA A 16 41.99 -23.32 0.93
N MET A 17 41.20 -24.03 0.11
CA MET A 17 40.61 -23.46 -1.11
C MET A 17 39.41 -22.54 -0.85
N ILE A 18 38.71 -22.69 0.28
CA ILE A 18 37.54 -21.86 0.61
C ILE A 18 37.96 -20.48 1.15
N GLY A 19 39.11 -20.37 1.81
CA GLY A 19 39.60 -19.10 2.38
C GLY A 19 40.01 -18.05 1.35
N ALA A 20 40.33 -18.44 0.11
CA ALA A 20 40.87 -17.52 -0.91
C ALA A 20 39.82 -16.71 -1.67
N ILE A 21 38.52 -17.05 -1.59
CA ILE A 21 37.47 -16.44 -2.46
C ILE A 21 36.76 -15.26 -1.76
N ALA A 22 37.05 -14.98 -0.48
CA ALA A 22 36.34 -13.96 0.30
C ALA A 22 36.82 -12.50 0.11
N SER A 23 37.59 -12.17 -0.92
CA SER A 23 38.20 -10.83 -1.06
C SER A 23 38.10 -10.21 -2.46
N ALA A 24 36.91 -10.19 -3.05
CA ALA A 24 36.62 -9.27 -4.17
C ALA A 24 35.17 -8.75 -4.06
N GLY A 25 35.05 -7.44 -3.89
CA GLY A 25 33.83 -6.76 -3.48
C GLY A 25 32.73 -6.67 -4.54
N PHE A 26 31.53 -6.38 -4.06
CA PHE A 26 30.45 -5.80 -4.87
C PHE A 26 29.69 -4.78 -4.02
N VAL A 27 30.07 -3.51 -4.17
CA VAL A 27 29.24 -2.37 -3.79
C VAL A 27 28.30 -2.12 -4.98
N ALA A 28 27.07 -2.60 -4.88
CA ALA A 28 26.02 -2.27 -5.85
C ALA A 28 25.19 -1.08 -5.32
N SER A 29 25.61 0.13 -5.68
CA SER A 29 24.79 1.33 -5.55
C SER A 29 23.76 1.37 -6.68
N ALA A 30 22.50 1.09 -6.38
CA ALA A 30 21.41 1.32 -7.33
C ALA A 30 21.06 2.82 -7.35
N GLN A 31 21.49 3.51 -8.42
CA GLN A 31 21.00 4.84 -8.77
C GLN A 31 19.56 4.71 -9.30
N ASN A 32 18.60 5.22 -8.54
CA ASN A 32 17.24 5.41 -9.02
C ASN A 32 17.19 6.65 -9.93
N SER A 33 17.29 6.42 -11.25
CA SER A 33 17.07 7.44 -12.28
C SER A 33 15.57 7.74 -12.42
N ASN A 34 15.10 8.77 -11.72
CA ASN A 34 13.83 9.41 -12.04
C ASN A 34 14.02 10.43 -13.16
N SER A 35 13.68 10.05 -14.39
CA SER A 35 13.61 10.96 -15.53
C SER A 35 12.41 11.89 -15.40
N SER A 36 12.71 13.18 -15.25
CA SER A 36 11.78 14.30 -15.33
C SER A 36 11.31 14.47 -16.78
N THR A 37 10.00 14.33 -17.04
CA THR A 37 9.38 14.73 -18.30
C THR A 37 8.53 15.99 -18.11
N THR A 38 9.11 17.08 -18.60
CA THR A 38 8.56 18.29 -19.22
C THR A 38 7.04 18.54 -19.16
N MET A 39 6.71 19.73 -18.64
CA MET A 39 5.38 20.33 -18.52
C MET A 39 4.76 20.68 -19.88
N THR A 40 3.46 20.39 -20.07
CA THR A 40 2.62 21.06 -21.06
C THR A 40 1.69 22.03 -20.35
N GLU A 41 1.86 23.32 -20.62
CA GLU A 41 1.02 24.40 -20.10
C GLU A 41 -0.44 24.23 -20.55
N THR A 42 -1.38 24.25 -19.60
CA THR A 42 -2.82 24.24 -19.87
C THR A 42 -3.44 25.54 -19.37
N PRO A 43 -4.31 26.22 -20.15
CA PRO A 43 -4.85 27.54 -19.82
C PRO A 43 -5.72 27.57 -18.56
N LYS A 44 -5.58 28.67 -17.80
CA LYS A 44 -6.26 28.98 -16.53
C LYS A 44 -7.80 28.84 -16.61
N PRO A 45 -8.43 27.98 -15.80
CA PRO A 45 -9.87 27.99 -15.63
C PRO A 45 -10.34 29.16 -14.74
N LYS A 46 -11.44 29.80 -15.15
CA LYS A 46 -12.12 30.92 -14.46
C LYS A 46 -12.50 30.56 -13.00
N PRO A 47 -12.39 31.50 -12.05
CA PRO A 47 -12.70 31.26 -10.64
C PRO A 47 -14.19 30.96 -10.42
N LYS A 48 -14.50 29.80 -9.84
CA LYS A 48 -15.84 29.46 -9.36
C LYS A 48 -16.13 30.21 -8.04
N PRO A 49 -17.37 30.67 -7.82
CA PRO A 49 -17.76 31.34 -6.58
C PRO A 49 -17.65 30.43 -5.36
N LYS A 50 -17.02 30.94 -4.30
CA LYS A 50 -16.86 30.30 -2.98
C LYS A 50 -18.23 29.97 -2.36
N PRO A 51 -18.49 28.72 -1.94
CA PRO A 51 -19.65 28.43 -1.08
C PRO A 51 -19.42 29.03 0.32
N ARG A 52 -20.41 29.80 0.79
CA ARG A 52 -20.50 30.31 2.17
C ARG A 52 -20.49 29.13 3.15
N THR A 53 -19.40 28.98 3.89
CA THR A 53 -19.33 28.12 5.08
C THR A 53 -20.31 28.63 6.12
N ARG A 54 -21.36 27.85 6.41
CA ARG A 54 -22.20 28.05 7.59
C ARG A 54 -21.36 27.74 8.83
N LYS A 55 -21.26 28.70 9.75
CA LYS A 55 -20.70 28.52 11.10
C LYS A 55 -21.43 27.36 11.80
N PRO A 56 -20.72 26.36 12.35
CA PRO A 56 -21.32 25.44 13.30
C PRO A 56 -21.65 26.20 14.60
N LYS A 57 -22.89 26.01 15.07
CA LYS A 57 -23.38 26.51 16.35
C LYS A 57 -22.80 25.62 17.45
N THR A 58 -21.96 26.17 18.31
CA THR A 58 -21.44 25.51 19.51
C THR A 58 -22.60 25.17 20.44
N ALA A 59 -22.84 23.88 20.66
CA ALA A 59 -23.66 23.42 21.77
C ALA A 59 -22.71 23.16 22.95
N ALA A 60 -22.99 23.80 24.08
CA ALA A 60 -22.32 23.54 25.34
C ALA A 60 -22.69 22.13 25.82
N THR A 61 -21.69 21.37 26.28
CA THR A 61 -21.92 20.16 27.07
C THR A 61 -20.91 20.18 28.21
N THR A 62 -21.45 20.47 29.39
CA THR A 62 -20.82 20.31 30.70
C THR A 62 -21.06 18.86 31.14
N GLY A 63 -20.03 18.18 31.65
CA GLY A 63 -20.18 16.84 32.24
C GLY A 63 -18.83 16.15 32.45
N ASP A 64 -18.45 16.04 33.72
CA ASP A 64 -17.16 15.62 34.27
C ASP A 64 -16.77 14.13 34.12
N ALA A 65 -15.44 13.93 34.14
CA ALA A 65 -14.65 12.84 34.72
C ALA A 65 -14.84 11.38 34.25
N ALA A 66 -13.80 10.83 33.61
CA ALA A 66 -12.99 9.74 34.20
C ALA A 66 -11.72 9.46 33.36
N THR A 67 -10.60 9.44 34.07
CA THR A 67 -9.21 9.27 33.63
C THR A 67 -8.92 7.88 33.08
N THR A 68 -8.35 7.78 31.88
CA THR A 68 -7.44 6.67 31.52
C THR A 68 -6.41 7.20 30.51
N ALA A 69 -5.13 6.99 30.82
CA ALA A 69 -3.98 7.53 30.11
C ALA A 69 -3.95 7.08 28.64
N GLN A 70 -4.33 7.96 27.73
CA GLN A 70 -4.10 7.83 26.30
C GLN A 70 -2.75 8.45 25.95
N ALA A 71 -1.85 7.63 25.43
CA ALA A 71 -0.64 8.07 24.76
C ALA A 71 -1.01 9.16 23.75
N THR A 72 -0.47 10.35 23.96
CA THR A 72 -0.74 11.53 23.15
C THR A 72 -0.08 11.33 21.80
N MET A 73 -0.80 10.69 20.87
CA MET A 73 -0.40 10.61 19.46
C MET A 73 -0.28 12.05 18.96
N ALA A 74 0.95 12.49 18.70
CA ALA A 74 1.24 13.84 18.25
C ALA A 74 0.36 14.17 17.04
N THR A 75 -0.45 15.22 17.18
CA THR A 75 -1.30 15.72 16.10
C THR A 75 -0.38 16.08 14.92
N PRO A 76 -0.54 15.47 13.73
CA PRO A 76 0.34 15.75 12.61
C PRO A 76 0.17 17.23 12.24
N LYS A 77 1.24 18.00 12.44
CA LYS A 77 1.29 19.41 12.04
C LYS A 77 1.01 19.45 10.54
N LYS A 78 -0.06 20.16 10.14
CA LYS A 78 -0.31 20.51 8.73
C LYS A 78 0.71 21.55 8.29
N THR A 79 1.98 21.16 8.18
CA THR A 79 2.99 21.94 7.49
C THR A 79 2.78 21.79 5.99
N GLY A 80 3.04 22.87 5.24
CA GLY A 80 2.84 22.92 3.81
C GLY A 80 3.61 21.83 3.06
N ARG A 81 3.14 21.53 1.84
CA ARG A 81 3.82 20.78 0.77
C ARG A 81 4.79 19.70 1.28
N CYS A 82 4.28 18.48 1.45
CA CYS A 82 5.09 17.30 1.76
C CYS A 82 6.33 17.21 0.86
N ASP A 83 7.47 16.87 1.46
CA ASP A 83 8.71 16.58 0.78
C ASP A 83 8.67 15.14 0.22
N PRO A 84 8.68 14.95 -1.12
CA PRO A 84 8.62 13.62 -1.73
C PRO A 84 9.86 12.75 -1.45
N THR A 85 10.94 13.34 -0.93
CA THR A 85 12.16 12.61 -0.55
C THR A 85 12.08 12.02 0.86
N GLN A 86 11.15 12.50 1.69
CA GLN A 86 10.93 11.99 3.04
C GLN A 86 9.95 10.81 2.98
N GLN A 87 10.44 9.63 3.32
CA GLN A 87 9.67 8.40 3.41
C GLN A 87 9.46 8.06 4.88
N GLU A 88 8.21 8.04 5.34
CA GLU A 88 7.88 7.71 6.73
C GLU A 88 7.23 6.34 6.80
N GLN A 89 7.78 5.45 7.63
CA GLN A 89 7.16 4.16 7.89
C GLN A 89 5.82 4.39 8.59
N THR A 90 4.77 3.77 8.07
CA THR A 90 3.40 3.92 8.57
C THR A 90 2.96 2.64 9.23
N ASP A 91 2.46 2.74 10.45
CA ASP A 91 1.86 1.59 11.12
C ASP A 91 0.42 1.35 10.62
N LEU A 92 0.21 0.18 10.03
CA LEU A 92 -1.11 -0.28 9.57
C LEU A 92 -1.73 -1.32 10.51
N SER A 93 -1.18 -1.54 11.70
CA SER A 93 -1.68 -2.50 12.69
C SER A 93 -3.20 -2.37 12.93
N GLY A 94 -3.84 -3.51 13.10
CA GLY A 94 -5.28 -3.64 13.27
C GLY A 94 -5.84 -4.91 12.64
N THR A 95 -7.11 -5.19 12.93
CA THR A 95 -7.87 -6.29 12.33
C THR A 95 -8.92 -5.71 11.40
N TYR A 96 -8.87 -6.10 10.13
CA TYR A 96 -9.71 -5.56 9.07
C TYR A 96 -10.50 -6.70 8.44
N THR A 97 -11.82 -6.54 8.35
CA THR A 97 -12.70 -7.47 7.63
C THR A 97 -13.05 -6.90 6.27
N GLY A 98 -12.98 -7.75 5.25
CA GLY A 98 -13.09 -7.32 3.87
C GLY A 98 -13.36 -8.45 2.89
N LYS A 99 -13.28 -8.09 1.62
CA LYS A 99 -13.25 -9.00 0.50
C LYS A 99 -11.84 -8.98 -0.09
N ALA A 100 -11.17 -10.13 -0.11
CA ALA A 100 -9.91 -10.32 -0.82
C ALA A 100 -10.19 -10.85 -2.23
N LYS A 101 -9.45 -10.37 -3.23
CA LYS A 101 -9.49 -10.88 -4.60
C LYS A 101 -8.07 -11.09 -5.09
N HIS A 102 -7.80 -12.28 -5.63
CA HIS A 102 -6.53 -12.65 -6.24
C HIS A 102 -6.74 -12.94 -7.74
N GLY A 103 -6.01 -12.26 -8.61
CA GLY A 103 -6.12 -12.40 -10.07
C GLY A 103 -7.55 -12.19 -10.59
N THR A 104 -8.04 -13.15 -11.37
CA THR A 104 -9.38 -13.15 -11.99
C THR A 104 -10.44 -13.81 -11.13
N GLU A 105 -10.09 -14.32 -9.94
CA GLU A 105 -11.00 -15.07 -9.07
C GLU A 105 -12.10 -14.16 -8.50
N ALA A 106 -13.17 -14.79 -8.03
CA ALA A 106 -14.22 -14.09 -7.32
C ALA A 106 -13.68 -13.53 -5.99
N ALA A 107 -14.19 -12.37 -5.58
CA ALA A 107 -13.80 -11.79 -4.30
C ALA A 107 -14.39 -12.61 -3.14
N GLN A 108 -13.53 -13.05 -2.22
CA GLN A 108 -13.88 -13.89 -1.07
C GLN A 108 -13.88 -13.08 0.22
N ASP A 109 -14.70 -13.46 1.20
CA ASP A 109 -14.60 -12.88 2.55
C ASP A 109 -13.25 -13.20 3.18
N ALA A 110 -12.59 -12.16 3.69
CA ALA A 110 -11.29 -12.27 4.30
C ALA A 110 -11.16 -11.39 5.55
N THR A 111 -10.39 -11.88 6.51
CA THR A 111 -9.97 -11.14 7.70
C THR A 111 -8.46 -10.96 7.63
N LEU A 112 -8.01 -9.71 7.61
CA LEU A 112 -6.60 -9.33 7.61
C LEU A 112 -6.23 -8.75 8.98
N THR A 113 -5.35 -9.44 9.69
CA THR A 113 -4.79 -8.98 10.97
C THR A 113 -3.35 -8.55 10.73
N ILE A 114 -3.03 -7.30 11.09
CA ILE A 114 -1.69 -6.73 10.98
C ILE A 114 -1.17 -6.42 12.39
N THR A 115 0.03 -6.89 12.69
CA THR A 115 0.73 -6.64 13.96
C THR A 115 2.15 -6.18 13.66
N GLY A 116 2.36 -4.87 13.74
CA GLY A 116 3.59 -4.22 13.29
C GLY A 116 3.82 -4.50 11.79
N ASN A 117 4.92 -5.19 11.49
CA ASN A 117 5.30 -5.53 10.12
C ASN A 117 4.89 -6.95 9.70
N ASN A 118 4.14 -7.67 10.54
CA ASN A 118 3.66 -9.02 10.23
C ASN A 118 2.16 -8.98 9.94
N PHE A 119 1.69 -9.87 9.08
CA PHE A 119 0.27 -10.02 8.83
C PHE A 119 -0.15 -11.50 8.79
N THR A 120 -1.41 -11.71 9.12
CA THR A 120 -2.14 -12.96 8.90
C THR A 120 -3.43 -12.61 8.16
N MET A 121 -3.70 -13.29 7.05
CA MET A 121 -4.91 -13.11 6.25
C MET A 121 -5.62 -14.46 6.13
N THR A 122 -6.84 -14.54 6.65
CA THR A 122 -7.70 -15.71 6.48
C THR A 122 -8.74 -15.40 5.42
N SER A 123 -8.82 -16.21 4.36
CA SER A 123 -9.82 -16.10 3.28
C SER A 123 -10.45 -17.48 3.06
N GLY A 124 -11.76 -17.61 3.32
CA GLY A 124 -12.40 -18.93 3.35
C GLY A 124 -11.74 -19.87 4.36
N SER A 125 -11.23 -21.02 3.89
CA SER A 125 -10.49 -22.00 4.71
C SER A 125 -8.97 -21.79 4.70
N GLU A 126 -8.46 -20.87 3.89
CA GLU A 126 -7.02 -20.65 3.75
C GLU A 126 -6.53 -19.57 4.71
N THR A 127 -5.35 -19.77 5.27
CA THR A 127 -4.66 -18.77 6.09
C THR A 127 -3.27 -18.51 5.50
N HIS A 128 -3.04 -17.24 5.18
CA HIS A 128 -1.81 -16.74 4.60
C HIS A 128 -1.09 -15.89 5.65
N ASN A 129 0.18 -16.18 5.92
CA ASN A 129 1.01 -15.36 6.80
C ASN A 129 2.09 -14.66 5.98
N GLY A 130 2.64 -13.58 6.52
CA GLY A 130 3.76 -12.93 5.88
C GLY A 130 4.20 -11.63 6.55
N ARG A 131 5.03 -10.89 5.82
CA ARG A 131 5.49 -9.55 6.20
C ARG A 131 4.89 -8.49 5.32
N MET A 132 4.59 -7.36 5.94
CA MET A 132 4.10 -6.17 5.28
C MET A 132 4.90 -4.97 5.78
N THR A 133 5.41 -4.17 4.85
CA THR A 133 6.01 -2.87 5.16
C THR A 133 5.22 -1.78 4.48
N ALA A 134 4.82 -0.76 5.24
CA ALA A 134 4.05 0.36 4.73
C ALA A 134 4.84 1.66 4.87
N VAL A 135 4.89 2.44 3.79
CA VAL A 135 5.62 3.69 3.71
C VAL A 135 4.68 4.75 3.14
N THR A 136 4.47 5.84 3.88
CA THR A 136 3.65 6.95 3.40
C THR A 136 4.52 8.02 2.75
N THR A 137 4.11 8.44 1.55
CA THR A 137 4.71 9.56 0.82
C THR A 137 3.62 10.47 0.29
N CYS A 138 3.72 11.77 0.58
CA CYS A 138 2.95 12.87 -0.01
C CYS A 138 1.50 12.60 -0.45
N GLY A 139 0.74 11.85 0.35
CA GLY A 139 -0.69 11.61 0.12
C GLY A 139 -1.07 10.17 -0.26
N TYR A 140 -0.13 9.23 -0.33
CA TYR A 140 -0.45 7.81 -0.44
C TYR A 140 0.49 6.94 0.42
N THR A 141 0.00 5.76 0.79
CA THR A 141 0.78 4.74 1.50
C THR A 141 1.12 3.63 0.51
N ALA A 142 2.40 3.47 0.19
CA ALA A 142 2.92 2.30 -0.51
C ALA A 142 3.06 1.14 0.47
N VAL A 143 2.71 -0.06 0.02
CA VAL A 143 2.80 -1.27 0.82
C VAL A 143 3.53 -2.33 0.01
N THR A 144 4.47 -3.01 0.64
CA THR A 144 5.09 -4.22 0.09
C THR A 144 4.68 -5.39 0.97
N MET A 145 4.07 -6.41 0.38
CA MET A 145 3.69 -7.65 1.06
C MET A 145 4.55 -8.80 0.55
N MET A 146 5.07 -9.60 1.47
CA MET A 146 5.76 -10.85 1.18
C MET A 146 4.99 -11.95 1.90
N MET A 147 4.39 -12.87 1.15
CA MET A 147 3.69 -14.04 1.70
C MET A 147 4.68 -15.15 2.02
N GLY A 148 4.34 -15.98 3.01
CA GLY A 148 5.07 -17.18 3.39
C GLY A 148 5.65 -17.14 4.80
N ASP A 149 6.35 -18.23 5.15
CA ASP A 149 7.03 -18.34 6.43
C ASP A 149 8.22 -17.38 6.48
N LEU A 150 8.32 -16.65 7.59
CA LEU A 150 9.32 -15.63 7.85
C LEU A 150 10.56 -16.21 8.51
N THR A 151 10.59 -17.52 8.74
CA THR A 151 11.80 -18.22 9.16
C THR A 151 12.89 -17.96 8.11
N PRO A 152 14.01 -17.31 8.50
CA PRO A 152 15.13 -17.14 7.59
C PRO A 152 15.53 -18.53 7.09
N PRO A 153 15.66 -18.74 5.77
CA PRO A 153 16.08 -20.03 5.26
C PRO A 153 17.44 -20.38 5.87
N THR A 154 17.61 -21.64 6.26
CA THR A 154 18.90 -22.14 6.76
C THR A 154 19.98 -21.79 5.74
N PRO A 155 21.13 -21.22 6.16
CA PRO A 155 22.22 -20.89 5.24
C PRO A 155 22.59 -22.15 4.44
N SER A 156 22.31 -22.13 3.15
CA SER A 156 22.55 -23.24 2.23
C SER A 156 23.36 -22.69 1.06
N PRO A 157 24.31 -23.45 0.49
CA PRO A 157 25.01 -23.09 -0.73
C PRO A 157 24.06 -22.77 -1.91
N ASN A 158 22.83 -23.27 -1.84
CA ASN A 158 21.76 -22.99 -2.79
C ASN A 158 20.50 -22.58 -2.02
N PRO A 159 20.35 -21.29 -1.65
CA PRO A 159 19.19 -20.83 -0.90
C PRO A 159 17.92 -20.96 -1.76
N PRO A 160 16.76 -21.27 -1.16
CA PRO A 160 15.49 -21.24 -1.88
C PRO A 160 15.27 -19.87 -2.55
N ALA A 161 14.63 -19.87 -3.72
CA ALA A 161 14.26 -18.62 -4.40
C ALA A 161 13.43 -17.75 -3.44
N ALA A 162 13.76 -16.46 -3.37
CA ALA A 162 13.04 -15.51 -2.53
C ALA A 162 11.56 -15.48 -2.93
N LEU A 163 10.68 -15.48 -1.92
CA LEU A 163 9.25 -15.41 -2.16
C LEU A 163 8.90 -14.08 -2.84
N PRO A 164 7.98 -14.09 -3.83
CA PRO A 164 7.66 -12.90 -4.58
C PRO A 164 7.02 -11.85 -3.66
N ALA A 165 7.60 -10.64 -3.71
CA ALA A 165 7.00 -9.47 -3.07
C ALA A 165 5.92 -8.88 -3.97
N ILE A 166 4.83 -8.39 -3.35
CA ILE A 166 3.69 -7.76 -4.02
C ILE A 166 3.66 -6.29 -3.61
N SER A 167 3.72 -5.41 -4.60
CA SER A 167 3.62 -3.96 -4.40
C SER A 167 2.16 -3.51 -4.47
N MET A 168 1.71 -2.82 -3.43
CA MET A 168 0.34 -2.36 -3.26
C MET A 168 0.28 -0.90 -2.83
N ARG A 169 -0.91 -0.31 -2.97
CA ARG A 169 -1.29 0.96 -2.38
C ARG A 169 -2.28 0.70 -1.26
N ALA A 170 -2.01 1.28 -0.10
CA ALA A 170 -2.93 1.27 1.02
C ALA A 170 -3.67 2.61 1.15
N LYS A 171 -4.91 2.51 1.60
CA LYS A 171 -5.69 3.63 2.10
C LYS A 171 -6.35 3.20 3.40
N LYS A 172 -6.05 3.89 4.50
CA LYS A 172 -6.72 3.67 5.79
C LYS A 172 -7.67 4.83 6.08
N MET A 173 -8.94 4.55 6.39
CA MET A 173 -9.91 5.56 6.83
C MET A 173 -10.69 5.03 8.04
N GLY A 174 -10.33 5.50 9.25
CA GLY A 174 -10.81 4.90 10.50
C GLY A 174 -10.40 3.43 10.58
N ASP A 175 -11.36 2.55 10.82
CA ASP A 175 -11.16 1.10 10.95
C ASP A 175 -11.24 0.36 9.59
N LYS A 176 -11.25 1.10 8.48
CA LYS A 176 -11.32 0.54 7.13
C LYS A 176 -9.98 0.64 6.43
N LEU A 177 -9.53 -0.48 5.86
CA LEU A 177 -8.31 -0.57 5.07
C LEU A 177 -8.65 -1.04 3.65
N TRP A 178 -8.20 -0.29 2.65
CA TRP A 178 -8.17 -0.74 1.26
C TRP A 178 -6.72 -1.05 0.88
N LEU A 179 -6.51 -2.20 0.24
CA LEU A 179 -5.24 -2.55 -0.41
C LEU A 179 -5.50 -2.80 -1.89
N MET A 180 -4.66 -2.23 -2.76
CA MET A 180 -4.80 -2.38 -4.22
C MET A 180 -3.41 -2.61 -4.83
N SER A 181 -3.23 -3.67 -5.61
CA SER A 181 -1.98 -3.86 -6.38
C SER A 181 -1.69 -2.66 -7.28
N VAL A 182 -0.40 -2.39 -7.45
CA VAL A 182 0.09 -1.39 -8.39
C VAL A 182 -0.06 -1.92 -9.83
N PRO A 183 -0.42 -1.07 -10.82
CA PRO A 183 -0.44 -1.48 -12.22
C PRO A 183 0.90 -2.08 -12.68
N GLY A 184 0.83 -3.19 -13.43
CA GLY A 184 2.03 -3.90 -13.91
C GLY A 184 2.53 -5.01 -12.98
N GLU A 185 1.97 -5.14 -11.77
CA GLU A 185 2.21 -6.31 -10.92
C GLU A 185 1.75 -7.60 -11.59
N LYS A 186 2.56 -8.66 -11.46
CA LYS A 186 2.23 -9.99 -12.02
C LYS A 186 1.05 -10.62 -11.29
N MET A 187 0.91 -10.32 -10.01
CA MET A 187 -0.17 -10.80 -9.14
C MET A 187 -1.07 -9.63 -8.73
N SER A 188 -2.28 -9.59 -9.32
CA SER A 188 -3.29 -8.60 -8.95
C SER A 188 -4.00 -9.02 -7.68
N VAL A 189 -3.76 -8.32 -6.58
CA VAL A 189 -4.39 -8.53 -5.29
C VAL A 189 -5.13 -7.28 -4.87
N SER A 190 -6.34 -7.44 -4.33
CA SER A 190 -7.05 -6.32 -3.71
C SER A 190 -7.77 -6.77 -2.45
N PHE A 191 -7.83 -5.88 -1.47
CA PHE A 191 -8.59 -6.04 -0.24
C PHE A 191 -9.52 -4.85 -0.09
N THR A 192 -10.82 -5.10 0.02
CA THR A 192 -11.86 -4.06 0.14
C THR A 192 -12.66 -4.27 1.42
N PRO A 193 -12.82 -3.28 2.30
CA PRO A 193 -13.48 -3.45 3.60
C PRO A 193 -14.97 -3.81 3.44
N THR A 194 -15.45 -4.72 4.28
CA THR A 194 -16.85 -5.16 4.32
C THR A 194 -17.73 -4.04 4.90
N GLY A 195 -18.95 -3.87 4.38
CA GLY A 195 -19.84 -2.76 4.78
C GLY A 195 -19.33 -1.37 4.35
N GLY A 196 -18.39 -1.34 3.41
CA GLY A 196 -17.74 -0.14 2.89
C GLY A 196 -18.13 0.24 1.47
N SER A 197 -19.20 -0.32 0.89
CA SER A 197 -19.75 0.24 -0.34
C SER A 197 -20.14 1.68 -0.03
N MET A 198 -19.27 2.61 -0.45
CA MET A 198 -19.63 4.03 -0.52
C MET A 198 -20.90 4.03 -1.34
N LYS A 199 -22.07 4.20 -0.69
CA LYS A 199 -23.35 4.33 -1.39
C LYS A 199 -23.07 5.27 -2.54
N PRO A 200 -23.20 4.84 -3.81
CA PRO A 200 -22.82 5.65 -4.94
C PRO A 200 -23.59 6.94 -4.77
N LYS A 201 -22.87 8.03 -4.45
CA LYS A 201 -23.48 9.32 -4.21
C LYS A 201 -24.27 9.58 -5.48
N PRO A 202 -25.61 9.70 -5.43
CA PRO A 202 -26.42 9.77 -6.63
C PRO A 202 -25.85 10.92 -7.45
N ARG A 203 -25.22 10.56 -8.56
CA ARG A 203 -24.66 11.52 -9.50
C ARG A 203 -25.90 12.20 -10.03
N LYS A 204 -26.23 13.38 -9.47
CA LYS A 204 -27.30 14.21 -10.01
C LYS A 204 -26.89 14.47 -11.46
N HIS A 205 -27.46 13.68 -12.37
CA HIS A 205 -27.41 13.96 -13.78
C HIS A 205 -28.05 15.33 -13.91
N ARG A 206 -27.20 16.33 -14.10
CA ARG A 206 -27.62 17.65 -14.52
C ARG A 206 -28.19 17.41 -15.90
N SER A 207 -29.52 17.27 -15.98
CA SER A 207 -30.24 17.22 -17.24
C SER A 207 -29.87 18.50 -17.99
N THR A 208 -29.08 18.33 -19.05
CA THR A 208 -28.82 19.36 -20.02
C THR A 208 -30.14 19.55 -20.77
N THR A 209 -30.94 20.51 -20.32
CA THR A 209 -32.13 20.96 -21.06
C THR A 209 -31.66 21.46 -22.42
N LYS A 210 -31.86 20.63 -23.45
CA LYS A 210 -31.60 20.97 -24.84
C LYS A 210 -32.65 22.02 -25.22
N LYS A 211 -32.21 23.28 -25.37
CA LYS A 211 -33.05 24.37 -25.85
C LYS A 211 -33.31 24.10 -27.34
N THR A 212 -34.50 23.61 -27.66
CA THR A 212 -34.98 23.51 -29.04
C THR A 212 -35.25 24.92 -29.54
N GLU A 213 -34.46 25.37 -30.49
CA GLU A 213 -34.67 26.60 -31.23
C GLU A 213 -35.77 26.35 -32.27
N ALA A 214 -36.88 27.07 -32.15
CA ALA A 214 -38.00 27.00 -33.07
C ALA A 214 -37.60 27.67 -34.39
N ALA A 215 -37.74 26.95 -35.50
CA ALA A 215 -37.57 27.52 -36.83
C ALA A 215 -38.73 28.47 -37.18
N PRO A 216 -38.47 29.60 -37.86
CA PRO A 216 -39.51 30.55 -38.24
C PRO A 216 -40.41 30.02 -39.37
N ALA A 217 -41.71 30.25 -39.22
CA ALA A 217 -42.73 29.90 -40.20
C ALA A 217 -42.56 30.73 -41.49
N LYS A 218 -42.64 30.05 -42.63
CA LYS A 218 -42.58 30.65 -43.97
C LYS A 218 -44.01 30.90 -44.46
N THR A 219 -44.42 32.16 -44.53
CA THR A 219 -45.64 32.62 -45.21
C THR A 219 -45.38 32.72 -46.72
N THR A 220 -46.35 32.32 -47.53
CA THR A 220 -46.38 32.51 -49.00
C THR A 220 -47.82 32.95 -49.38
N PRO A 221 -47.99 33.83 -50.38
CA PRO A 221 -49.16 34.70 -50.56
C PRO A 221 -50.41 34.01 -51.11
#